data_AF-A0A1G9YUH8-F1
#
_entry.id   AF-A0A1G9YUH8-F1
#
_cell.length_a   1.000
_cell.length_b   1.000
_cell.length_c   1.000
_cell.angle_alpha   90.00
_cell.angle_beta   90.00
_cell.angle_gamma   90.00
#
_symmetry.space_group_name_H-M   'P 1'
#
loop_
_entity.id
_entity.type
_entity.pdbx_description
1 polymer ?
#
loop_
_entity_poly.entity_id
_entity_poly.type
_entity_poly.pdbx_seq_one_letter_code
_entity_poly.pdbx_strand_id
1 'polypeptide(L)'
;MAYPLEIDQFPAKLNKKTDGSVYVMEEELPITASKYEGLLAHDNITNNSIRVYTGSKLTGQEIINYIISVPAETPWRRHIKVFADVAKVYVTYETPGDTVEADDVNGLQQSMTATQEEVERYKAANDKAVAQLDNRLTAHAANKQNPHGVTVTQIGAETPDGAQAKADTAKAAAISAAAQDATAKASAAQANAIAAAALDATGKANAVQASVNSHTANKNNPHSVTVAQIGAETPAGAQAKADAAKNTAISTAASDATSKANAVQGNLNTHTANANDAHDVANRLQALKTVLTNYIDQSIAAMVDGAPEMLDTLYELANALGNDPNFSATMTSLIGQKLNSSEVVATASANKVLRLNASGILPASITGTAGAVPWTGVTGKPSAYPPSIHGHNAAEITQSADYRFVTDAEKAAWQGKSSLALGETSTTAYRGDRGKVAYDHSQAAHAPASVYTKAEADGKYLPIGGLSSSRPVFSYGQTTGIGNAANNLGGIVMTAAGSGAAFMAFHRPGVYAAYFGLDTDNQWAVGGWSAGATRRLIAFQDQIPASFPFPTGGITWNQLKGV
;
A
#
# COMPACT_ATOMS: atom_id res chain seq x y z
N MET A 1 23.36 22.23 -38.30
CA MET A 1 22.80 22.02 -39.65
C MET A 1 21.48 22.75 -39.71
N ALA A 2 21.16 23.42 -40.83
CA ALA A 2 19.87 24.07 -40.99
C ALA A 2 18.77 23.00 -41.04
N TYR A 3 17.63 23.27 -40.40
CA TYR A 3 16.44 22.42 -40.47
C TYR A 3 16.10 22.12 -41.94
N PRO A 4 15.78 20.88 -42.34
CA PRO A 4 15.34 20.64 -43.70
C PRO A 4 14.06 21.45 -43.92
N LEU A 5 14.08 22.34 -44.93
CA LEU A 5 12.95 23.21 -45.26
C LEU A 5 11.73 22.43 -45.77
N GLU A 6 11.94 21.16 -46.13
CA GLU A 6 10.95 20.25 -46.69
C GLU A 6 11.13 18.85 -46.08
N ILE A 7 10.06 18.06 -46.08
CA ILE A 7 10.07 16.68 -45.59
C ILE A 7 10.74 15.79 -46.64
N ASP A 8 11.68 14.93 -46.23
CA ASP A 8 12.26 13.92 -47.11
C ASP A 8 11.16 12.98 -47.61
N GLN A 9 10.99 12.89 -48.94
CA GLN A 9 10.01 12.00 -49.58
C GLN A 9 10.72 10.87 -50.31
N PHE A 10 10.31 9.65 -50.02
CA PHE A 10 10.79 8.44 -50.69
C PHE A 10 9.70 7.91 -51.63
N PRO A 11 10.00 7.62 -52.91
CA PRO A 11 9.05 6.97 -53.80
C PRO A 11 8.60 5.61 -53.25
N ALA A 12 7.32 5.28 -53.41
CA ALA A 12 6.81 3.99 -52.96
C ALA A 12 7.37 2.85 -53.84
N LYS A 13 8.02 1.86 -53.21
CA LYS A 13 8.52 0.67 -53.89
C LYS A 13 7.42 -0.41 -53.99
N LEU A 14 7.32 -1.08 -55.14
CA LEU A 14 6.35 -2.14 -55.40
C LEU A 14 6.89 -3.52 -54.99
N ASN A 15 6.17 -4.24 -54.12
CA ASN A 15 6.53 -5.61 -53.77
C ASN A 15 6.26 -6.57 -54.93
N LYS A 16 7.04 -7.65 -55.02
CA LYS A 16 6.73 -8.73 -55.97
C LYS A 16 5.46 -9.47 -55.55
N LYS A 17 4.49 -9.61 -56.46
CA LYS A 17 3.24 -10.34 -56.18
C LYS A 17 3.50 -11.85 -56.07
N THR A 18 2.89 -12.49 -55.07
CA THR A 18 3.07 -13.93 -54.78
C THR A 18 2.40 -14.84 -55.80
N ASP A 19 1.39 -14.33 -56.53
CA ASP A 19 0.69 -15.03 -57.60
C ASP A 19 1.41 -14.96 -58.95
N GLY A 20 2.55 -14.25 -59.03
CA GLY A 20 3.33 -14.05 -60.25
C GLY A 20 2.73 -13.05 -61.23
N SER A 21 1.63 -12.38 -60.88
CA SER A 21 1.06 -11.31 -61.70
C SER A 21 1.93 -10.05 -61.67
N VAL A 22 1.80 -9.22 -62.71
CA VAL A 22 2.55 -7.96 -62.85
C VAL A 22 1.69 -6.77 -62.41
N TYR A 23 2.34 -5.65 -62.10
CA TYR A 23 1.71 -4.34 -61.99
C TYR A 23 1.69 -3.70 -63.37
N VAL A 24 0.57 -3.05 -63.70
CA VAL A 24 0.47 -2.15 -64.84
C VAL A 24 0.54 -0.75 -64.28
N MET A 25 1.61 -0.04 -64.61
CA MET A 25 1.89 1.31 -64.11
C MET A 25 1.74 2.31 -65.22
N GLU A 26 1.37 3.54 -64.85
CA GLU A 26 1.38 4.71 -65.70
C GLU A 26 2.21 5.79 -65.00
N GLU A 27 3.20 6.31 -65.71
CA GLU A 27 4.06 7.39 -65.23
C GLU A 27 3.84 8.64 -66.10
N GLU A 28 3.53 9.78 -65.47
CA GLU A 28 3.44 11.08 -66.13
C GLU A 28 4.84 11.70 -66.21
N LEU A 29 5.37 11.86 -67.42
CA LEU A 29 6.70 12.42 -67.65
C LEU A 29 6.59 13.82 -68.27
N PRO A 30 7.13 14.86 -67.61
CA PRO A 30 7.14 16.21 -68.15
C PRO A 30 8.15 16.32 -69.29
N ILE A 31 7.73 16.85 -70.43
CA ILE A 31 8.61 17.07 -71.58
C ILE A 31 9.10 18.52 -71.54
N THR A 32 10.41 18.71 -71.48
CA THR A 32 11.03 20.04 -71.53
C THR A 32 11.90 20.15 -72.78
N ALA A 33 11.74 21.22 -73.56
CA ALA A 33 12.47 21.39 -74.82
C ALA A 33 12.29 20.19 -75.79
N SER A 34 11.04 19.73 -75.95
CA SER A 34 10.61 18.65 -76.85
C SER A 34 11.26 17.27 -76.60
N LYS A 35 11.85 17.07 -75.42
CA LYS A 35 12.49 15.82 -75.02
C LYS A 35 12.25 15.51 -73.54
N TYR A 36 12.08 14.23 -73.21
CA TYR A 36 12.32 13.71 -71.88
C TYR A 36 13.46 12.70 -71.94
N GLU A 37 14.32 12.71 -70.93
CA GLU A 37 15.43 11.76 -70.78
C GLU A 37 15.64 11.48 -69.29
N GLY A 38 15.39 10.24 -68.87
CA GLY A 38 15.44 9.89 -67.46
C GLY A 38 15.15 8.41 -67.19
N LEU A 39 15.28 8.03 -65.92
CA LEU A 39 14.93 6.69 -65.43
C LEU A 39 13.43 6.64 -65.15
N LEU A 40 12.79 5.53 -65.54
CA LEU A 40 11.42 5.25 -65.09
C LEU A 40 11.41 4.98 -63.59
N ALA A 41 10.28 5.28 -62.95
CA ALA A 41 10.14 5.26 -61.49
C ALA A 41 10.26 3.85 -60.86
N HIS A 42 10.02 2.81 -61.65
CA HIS A 42 9.97 1.41 -61.20
C HIS A 42 11.05 0.54 -61.87
N ASP A 43 11.37 -0.58 -61.23
CA ASP A 43 12.37 -1.53 -61.69
C ASP A 43 11.73 -2.76 -62.35
N ASN A 44 12.58 -3.65 -62.87
CA ASN A 44 12.23 -4.91 -63.52
C ASN A 44 11.19 -4.77 -64.64
N ILE A 45 11.12 -3.59 -65.27
CA ILE A 45 10.14 -3.29 -66.31
C ILE A 45 10.39 -4.19 -67.53
N THR A 46 9.29 -4.75 -68.06
CA THR A 46 9.30 -5.58 -69.28
C THR A 46 9.37 -4.68 -70.51
N ASN A 47 10.46 -4.75 -71.29
CA ASN A 47 10.69 -3.80 -72.39
C ASN A 47 9.55 -3.78 -73.42
N ASN A 48 9.01 -4.94 -73.76
CA ASN A 48 7.98 -5.08 -74.79
C ASN A 48 6.61 -4.55 -74.35
N SER A 49 6.38 -4.30 -73.06
CA SER A 49 5.12 -3.75 -72.53
C SER A 49 5.13 -2.23 -72.44
N ILE A 50 6.28 -1.57 -72.60
CA ILE A 50 6.38 -0.11 -72.58
C ILE A 50 5.61 0.47 -73.76
N ARG A 51 4.73 1.44 -73.48
CA ARG A 51 4.02 2.24 -74.48
C ARG A 51 3.98 3.69 -74.01
N VAL A 52 4.03 4.64 -74.95
CA VAL A 52 4.06 6.07 -74.65
C VAL A 52 2.90 6.75 -75.37
N TYR A 53 2.10 7.51 -74.63
CA TYR A 53 0.93 8.22 -75.16
C TYR A 53 0.96 9.70 -74.78
N THR A 54 0.35 10.55 -75.61
CA THR A 54 0.16 11.97 -75.28
C THR A 54 -0.98 12.20 -74.26
N GLY A 55 -1.76 11.17 -73.91
CA GLY A 55 -2.84 11.22 -72.93
C GLY A 55 -2.83 10.03 -71.97
N SER A 56 -3.38 10.23 -70.77
CA SER A 56 -3.47 9.22 -69.71
C SER A 56 -4.39 8.05 -70.13
N LYS A 57 -4.16 6.88 -69.54
CA LYS A 57 -4.90 5.63 -69.75
C LYS A 57 -4.95 5.19 -71.21
N LEU A 58 -3.81 5.26 -71.89
CA LEU A 58 -3.65 4.86 -73.30
C LEU A 58 -4.53 5.69 -74.24
N THR A 59 -4.73 6.98 -73.93
CA THR A 59 -5.51 7.91 -74.78
C THR A 59 -4.61 8.86 -75.55
N GLY A 60 -5.13 9.49 -76.60
CA GLY A 60 -4.34 10.40 -77.44
C GLY A 60 -3.49 9.67 -78.47
N GLN A 61 -2.41 10.32 -78.93
CA GLN A 61 -1.52 9.77 -79.94
C GLN A 61 -0.44 8.90 -79.29
N GLU A 62 -0.22 7.71 -79.83
CA GLU A 62 0.91 6.86 -79.44
C GLU A 62 2.21 7.40 -80.04
N ILE A 63 3.22 7.56 -79.19
CA ILE A 63 4.57 7.95 -79.59
C ILE A 63 5.41 6.68 -79.72
N ILE A 64 5.70 6.31 -80.97
CA ILE A 64 6.47 5.10 -81.29
C ILE A 64 7.99 5.36 -81.37
N ASN A 65 8.41 6.62 -81.46
CA ASN A 65 9.82 7.01 -81.58
C ASN A 65 10.40 7.38 -80.21
N TYR A 66 10.69 6.36 -79.41
CA TYR A 66 11.41 6.48 -78.14
C TYR A 66 12.52 5.43 -78.05
N ILE A 67 13.52 5.71 -77.22
CA ILE A 67 14.66 4.83 -77.01
C ILE A 67 14.62 4.31 -75.58
N ILE A 68 14.78 3.00 -75.40
CA ILE A 68 14.96 2.36 -74.10
C ILE A 68 16.39 1.87 -73.97
N SER A 69 17.04 2.26 -72.88
CA SER A 69 18.39 1.83 -72.52
C SER A 69 18.36 1.08 -71.19
N VAL A 70 19.19 0.03 -71.10
CA VAL A 70 19.41 -0.74 -69.87
C VAL A 70 20.77 -0.35 -69.30
N PRO A 71 20.84 0.30 -68.14
CA PRO A 71 22.12 0.60 -67.50
C PRO A 71 22.88 -0.69 -67.14
N ALA A 72 24.20 -0.71 -67.34
CA ALA A 72 25.03 -1.89 -67.10
C ALA A 72 25.15 -2.25 -65.60
N GLU A 73 25.24 -1.24 -64.74
CA GLU A 73 25.41 -1.41 -63.28
C GLU A 73 24.08 -1.68 -62.55
N THR A 74 22.95 -1.24 -63.11
CA THR A 74 21.60 -1.46 -62.57
C THR A 74 20.68 -2.08 -63.63
N PRO A 75 20.90 -3.36 -64.01
CA PRO A 75 20.22 -3.99 -65.15
C PRO A 75 18.71 -4.17 -64.97
N TRP A 76 18.19 -4.01 -63.75
CA TRP A 76 16.77 -4.00 -63.44
C TRP A 76 16.09 -2.65 -63.75
N ARG A 77 16.84 -1.55 -63.92
CA ARG A 77 16.27 -0.21 -64.22
C ARG A 77 16.09 0.03 -65.71
N ARG A 78 15.20 0.95 -66.08
CA ARG A 78 15.02 1.39 -67.48
C ARG A 78 15.18 2.89 -67.61
N HIS A 79 16.02 3.29 -68.56
CA HIS A 79 16.19 4.67 -68.94
C HIS A 79 15.47 4.91 -70.27
N ILE A 80 14.53 5.85 -70.30
CA ILE A 80 13.75 6.19 -71.48
C ILE A 80 14.13 7.56 -72.02
N LYS A 81 14.19 7.66 -73.35
CA LYS A 81 14.32 8.92 -74.07
C LYS A 81 13.16 9.07 -75.03
N VAL A 82 12.32 10.07 -74.79
CA VAL A 82 11.12 10.36 -75.59
C VAL A 82 11.29 11.69 -76.30
N PHE A 83 10.95 11.74 -77.59
CA PHE A 83 10.89 12.97 -78.37
C PHE A 83 9.42 13.26 -78.70
N ALA A 84 8.91 14.39 -78.21
CA ALA A 84 7.51 14.74 -78.34
C ALA A 84 7.34 16.26 -78.32
N ASP A 85 6.39 16.78 -79.12
CA ASP A 85 6.04 18.21 -79.11
C ASP A 85 4.76 18.46 -78.31
N VAL A 86 4.75 17.96 -77.08
CA VAL A 86 3.67 18.13 -76.08
C VAL A 86 4.30 18.43 -74.73
N ALA A 87 3.55 19.02 -73.80
CA ALA A 87 4.06 19.38 -72.48
C ALA A 87 4.35 18.16 -71.58
N LYS A 88 3.65 17.05 -71.81
CA LYS A 88 3.79 15.82 -71.03
C LYS A 88 3.40 14.58 -71.83
N VAL A 89 3.95 13.45 -71.43
CA VAL A 89 3.62 12.13 -71.96
C VAL A 89 3.31 11.17 -70.83
N TYR A 90 2.55 10.13 -71.14
CA TYR A 90 2.16 9.07 -70.22
C TYR A 90 2.81 7.78 -70.69
N VAL A 91 3.71 7.24 -69.87
CA VAL A 91 4.39 5.99 -70.17
C VAL A 91 3.72 4.88 -69.37
N THR A 92 3.14 3.92 -70.07
CA THR A 92 2.53 2.74 -69.45
C THR A 92 3.44 1.54 -69.61
N TYR A 93 3.59 0.74 -68.57
CA TYR A 93 4.45 -0.44 -68.61
C TYR A 93 4.06 -1.48 -67.56
N GLU A 94 4.56 -2.70 -67.76
CA GLU A 94 4.40 -3.80 -66.82
C GLU A 94 5.69 -4.04 -66.03
N THR A 95 5.56 -4.15 -64.70
CA THR A 95 6.64 -4.54 -63.79
C THR A 95 6.19 -5.64 -62.83
N PRO A 96 6.99 -6.68 -62.58
CA PRO A 96 6.71 -7.67 -61.53
C PRO A 96 6.92 -7.10 -60.11
N GLY A 97 7.51 -5.91 -59.95
CA GLY A 97 7.87 -5.28 -58.67
C GLY A 97 9.27 -4.66 -58.71
N ASP A 98 9.56 -3.81 -57.73
CA ASP A 98 10.82 -3.07 -57.62
C ASP A 98 11.90 -3.87 -56.90
N THR A 99 13.16 -3.52 -57.14
CA THR A 99 14.30 -4.04 -56.39
C THR A 99 14.65 -3.01 -55.31
N VAL A 100 14.91 -3.47 -54.08
CA VAL A 100 15.46 -2.59 -53.04
C VAL A 100 16.99 -2.65 -53.14
N GLU A 101 17.61 -1.51 -53.38
CA GLU A 101 19.06 -1.42 -53.59
C GLU A 101 19.78 -0.85 -52.35
N ALA A 102 21.11 -1.00 -52.31
CA ALA A 102 21.91 -0.40 -51.24
C ALA A 102 21.75 1.13 -51.19
N ASP A 103 21.57 1.78 -52.34
CA ASP A 103 21.36 3.23 -52.42
C ASP A 103 20.03 3.66 -51.77
N ASP A 104 18.95 2.91 -51.95
CA ASP A 104 17.67 3.18 -51.28
C ASP A 104 17.82 3.10 -49.76
N VAL A 105 18.47 2.04 -49.27
CA VAL A 105 18.69 1.79 -47.84
C VAL A 105 19.61 2.86 -47.23
N ASN A 106 20.66 3.25 -47.96
CA ASN A 106 21.57 4.31 -47.54
C ASN A 106 20.84 5.67 -47.48
N GLY A 107 19.95 5.97 -48.43
CA GLY A 107 19.13 7.17 -48.42
C GLY A 107 18.20 7.24 -47.21
N LEU A 108 17.53 6.13 -46.89
CA LEU A 108 16.71 6.00 -45.68
C LEU A 108 17.57 6.19 -44.42
N GLN A 109 18.75 5.57 -44.36
CA GLN A 109 19.64 5.66 -43.22
C GLN A 109 20.15 7.09 -42.99
N GLN A 110 20.46 7.83 -44.06
CA GLN A 110 20.85 9.24 -43.98
C GLN A 110 19.70 10.10 -43.45
N SER A 111 18.49 9.95 -43.99
CA SER A 111 17.32 10.71 -43.55
C SER A 111 16.97 10.43 -42.08
N MET A 112 17.02 9.15 -41.67
CA MET A 112 16.79 8.76 -40.27
C MET A 112 17.87 9.33 -39.34
N THR A 113 19.14 9.30 -39.75
CA THR A 113 20.24 9.88 -38.97
C THR A 113 20.08 11.39 -38.82
N ALA A 114 19.78 12.10 -39.91
CA ALA A 114 19.53 13.54 -39.89
C ALA A 114 18.34 13.89 -38.99
N THR A 115 17.26 13.11 -39.05
CA THR A 115 16.09 13.27 -38.17
C THR A 115 16.46 13.06 -36.70
N GLN A 116 17.26 12.03 -36.40
CA GLN A 116 17.71 11.76 -35.04
C GLN A 116 18.60 12.90 -34.50
N GLU A 117 19.60 13.35 -35.26
CA GLU A 117 20.46 14.47 -34.87
C GLU A 117 19.64 15.74 -34.59
N GLU A 118 18.58 15.96 -35.38
CA GLU A 118 17.71 17.11 -35.24
C GLU A 118 16.84 17.05 -33.96
N VAL A 119 16.28 15.87 -33.66
CA VAL A 119 15.55 15.64 -32.42
C VAL A 119 16.47 15.83 -31.21
N GLU A 120 17.69 15.32 -31.26
CA GLU A 120 18.69 15.50 -30.20
C GLU A 120 19.05 16.97 -30.00
N ARG A 121 19.20 17.73 -31.09
CA ARG A 121 19.44 19.18 -31.03
C ARG A 121 18.27 19.93 -30.38
N TYR A 122 17.04 19.62 -30.76
CA TYR A 122 15.83 20.22 -30.16
C TYR A 122 15.72 19.89 -28.68
N LYS A 123 15.96 18.64 -28.31
CA LYS A 123 15.97 18.20 -26.91
C LYS A 123 17.01 18.98 -26.09
N ALA A 124 18.24 19.07 -26.58
CA ALA A 124 19.30 19.81 -25.89
C ALA A 124 18.98 21.32 -25.74
N ALA A 125 18.38 21.94 -26.76
CA ALA A 125 17.94 23.33 -26.69
C ALA A 125 16.84 23.54 -25.65
N ASN A 126 15.87 22.63 -25.60
CA ASN A 126 14.77 22.67 -24.65
C ASN A 126 15.25 22.43 -23.21
N ASP A 127 16.10 21.43 -23.00
CA ASP A 127 16.71 21.13 -21.69
C ASP A 127 17.48 22.35 -21.15
N LYS A 128 18.20 23.05 -22.02
CA LYS A 128 18.89 24.30 -21.66
C LYS A 128 17.90 25.41 -21.27
N ALA A 129 16.80 25.58 -22.01
CA ALA A 129 15.78 26.57 -21.70
C ALA A 129 15.10 26.28 -20.35
N VAL A 130 14.76 25.01 -20.10
CA VAL A 130 14.18 24.56 -18.82
C VAL A 130 15.15 24.80 -17.66
N ALA A 131 16.43 24.44 -17.81
CA ALA A 131 17.44 24.70 -16.78
C ALA A 131 17.63 26.20 -16.50
N GLN A 132 17.55 27.06 -17.51
CA GLN A 132 17.60 28.51 -17.33
C GLN A 132 16.37 29.04 -16.58
N LEU A 133 15.18 28.52 -16.88
CA LEU A 133 13.96 28.87 -16.17
C LEU A 133 14.02 28.44 -14.70
N ASP A 134 14.50 27.24 -14.43
CA ASP A 134 14.66 26.71 -13.07
C ASP A 134 15.64 27.57 -12.24
N ASN A 135 16.79 27.93 -12.82
CA ASN A 135 17.74 28.84 -12.18
C ASN A 135 17.12 30.22 -11.88
N ARG A 136 16.35 30.78 -12.82
CA ARG A 136 15.66 32.07 -12.64
C ARG A 136 14.61 32.00 -11.54
N LEU A 137 13.82 30.93 -11.51
CA LEU A 137 12.79 30.72 -10.49
C LEU A 137 13.41 30.55 -9.10
N THR A 138 14.46 29.73 -9.01
CA THR A 138 15.22 29.52 -7.78
C THR A 138 15.82 30.85 -7.27
N ALA A 139 16.45 31.63 -8.15
CA ALA A 139 16.97 32.94 -7.79
C ALA A 139 15.87 33.92 -7.34
N HIS A 140 14.71 33.90 -8.00
CA HIS A 140 13.57 34.73 -7.63
C HIS A 140 13.00 34.34 -6.24
N ALA A 141 12.84 33.04 -5.97
CA ALA A 141 12.34 32.53 -4.68
C ALA A 141 13.32 32.77 -3.51
N ALA A 142 14.62 32.72 -3.80
CA ALA A 142 15.68 33.02 -2.85
C ALA A 142 15.82 34.52 -2.55
N ASN A 143 15.40 35.39 -3.47
CA ASN A 143 15.48 36.83 -3.28
C ASN A 143 14.48 37.31 -2.21
N LYS A 144 15.01 37.71 -1.04
CA LYS A 144 14.23 38.30 0.07
C LYS A 144 14.17 39.83 0.03
N GLN A 145 14.88 40.47 -0.90
CA GLN A 145 14.69 41.89 -1.18
C GLN A 145 13.36 42.06 -1.92
N ASN A 146 12.80 43.27 -1.96
CA ASN A 146 11.56 43.56 -2.68
C ASN A 146 11.76 43.42 -4.20
N PRO A 147 11.52 42.25 -4.82
CA PRO A 147 11.95 41.97 -6.19
C PRO A 147 10.98 42.61 -7.21
N HIS A 148 9.78 42.94 -6.75
CA HIS A 148 8.70 43.53 -7.55
C HIS A 148 8.60 45.05 -7.34
N GLY A 149 9.47 45.65 -6.51
CA GLY A 149 9.46 47.07 -6.23
C GLY A 149 8.15 47.59 -5.63
N VAL A 150 7.32 46.70 -5.05
CA VAL A 150 6.03 47.09 -4.48
C VAL A 150 6.25 47.80 -3.16
N THR A 151 5.72 49.01 -3.04
CA THR A 151 5.88 49.86 -1.86
C THR A 151 4.93 49.46 -0.75
N VAL A 152 5.26 49.80 0.50
CA VAL A 152 4.41 49.59 1.69
C VAL A 152 3.02 50.20 1.50
N THR A 153 2.96 51.32 0.76
CA THR A 153 1.72 51.99 0.35
C THR A 153 0.89 51.18 -0.63
N GLN A 154 1.51 50.52 -1.62
CA GLN A 154 0.80 49.72 -2.63
C GLN A 154 0.17 48.45 -2.04
N ILE A 155 0.72 47.90 -0.96
CA ILE A 155 0.15 46.74 -0.26
C ILE A 155 -0.84 47.14 0.85
N GLY A 156 -1.07 48.44 1.08
CA GLY A 156 -1.97 48.94 2.12
C GLY A 156 -1.52 48.63 3.54
N ALA A 157 -0.22 48.35 3.75
CA ALA A 157 0.30 48.05 5.08
C ALA A 157 0.45 49.35 5.88
N GLU A 158 -0.10 49.36 7.10
CA GLU A 158 -0.01 50.49 8.03
C GLU A 158 1.46 50.80 8.33
N THR A 159 1.89 52.05 8.12
CA THR A 159 3.24 52.48 8.49
C THR A 159 3.31 52.75 10.00
N PRO A 160 4.50 52.63 10.62
CA PRO A 160 4.70 53.02 12.02
C PRO A 160 4.22 54.46 12.30
N ASP A 161 4.47 55.38 11.36
CA ASP A 161 4.02 56.77 11.47
C ASP A 161 2.49 56.90 11.36
N GLY A 162 1.84 56.10 10.50
CA GLY A 162 0.38 56.06 10.39
C GLY A 162 -0.28 55.53 11.66
N ALA A 163 0.29 54.47 12.23
CA ALA A 163 -0.14 53.93 13.53
C ALA A 163 0.05 54.94 14.66
N GLN A 164 1.19 55.65 14.68
CA GLN A 164 1.48 56.70 15.66
C GLN A 164 0.51 57.88 15.53
N ALA A 165 0.22 58.34 14.32
CA ALA A 165 -0.74 59.41 14.07
C ALA A 165 -2.17 59.06 14.53
N LYS A 166 -2.60 57.80 14.33
CA LYS A 166 -3.89 57.31 14.84
C LYS A 166 -3.92 57.27 16.36
N ALA A 167 -2.84 56.81 16.99
CA ALA A 167 -2.72 56.80 18.45
C ALA A 167 -2.76 58.22 19.04
N ASP A 168 -2.07 59.18 18.41
CA ASP A 168 -2.04 60.58 18.84
C ASP A 168 -3.42 61.24 18.68
N THR A 169 -4.13 60.93 17.59
CA THR A 169 -5.50 61.40 17.36
C THR A 169 -6.46 60.86 18.44
N ALA A 170 -6.37 59.58 18.77
CA ALA A 170 -7.17 58.96 19.82
C ALA A 170 -6.87 59.56 21.20
N LYS A 171 -5.59 59.82 21.50
CA LYS A 171 -5.16 60.48 22.74
C LYS A 171 -5.72 61.90 22.83
N ALA A 172 -5.67 62.68 21.75
CA ALA A 172 -6.22 64.03 21.71
C ALA A 172 -7.74 64.04 21.91
N ALA A 173 -8.47 63.12 21.27
CA ALA A 173 -9.91 62.98 21.44
C ALA A 173 -10.29 62.62 22.87
N ALA A 174 -9.56 61.70 23.51
CA ALA A 174 -9.79 61.32 24.90
C ALA A 174 -9.56 62.49 25.87
N ILE A 175 -8.49 63.28 25.67
CA ILE A 175 -8.22 64.48 26.47
C ILE A 175 -9.34 65.51 26.30
N SER A 176 -9.80 65.75 25.07
CA SER A 176 -10.89 66.69 24.80
C SER A 176 -12.19 66.27 25.47
N ALA A 177 -12.56 64.98 25.38
CA ALA A 177 -13.75 64.43 26.02
C ALA A 177 -13.69 64.56 27.54
N ALA A 178 -12.55 64.26 28.16
CA ALA A 178 -12.36 64.41 29.60
C ALA A 178 -12.47 65.88 30.06
N ALA A 179 -11.94 66.83 29.28
CA ALA A 179 -12.05 68.25 29.58
C ALA A 179 -13.51 68.75 29.46
N GLN A 180 -14.26 68.27 28.48
CA GLN A 180 -15.68 68.59 28.33
C GLN A 180 -16.51 68.03 29.48
N ASP A 181 -16.29 66.78 29.87
CA ASP A 181 -16.97 66.13 31.00
C ASP A 181 -16.70 66.86 32.33
N ALA A 182 -15.43 67.21 32.60
CA ALA A 182 -15.06 67.99 33.78
C ALA A 182 -15.76 69.36 33.81
N THR A 183 -15.81 70.04 32.66
CA THR A 183 -16.49 71.34 32.52
C THR A 183 -17.99 71.23 32.75
N ALA A 184 -18.63 70.20 32.19
CA ALA A 184 -20.05 69.95 32.36
C ALA A 184 -20.42 69.66 33.82
N LYS A 185 -19.64 68.82 34.50
CA LYS A 185 -19.81 68.49 35.92
C LYS A 185 -19.63 69.70 36.82
N ALA A 186 -18.61 70.53 36.55
CA ALA A 186 -18.39 71.77 37.28
C ALA A 186 -19.57 72.75 37.12
N SER A 187 -20.06 72.93 35.89
CA SER A 187 -21.22 73.79 35.60
C SER A 187 -22.50 73.30 36.28
N ALA A 188 -22.74 71.98 36.27
CA ALA A 188 -23.88 71.38 36.95
C ALA A 188 -23.80 71.53 38.48
N ALA A 189 -22.61 71.32 39.06
CA ALA A 189 -22.39 71.53 40.49
C ALA A 189 -22.63 72.98 40.91
N GLN A 190 -22.15 73.94 40.13
CA GLN A 190 -22.40 75.37 40.34
C GLN A 190 -23.89 75.70 40.25
N ALA A 191 -24.59 75.21 39.22
CA ALA A 191 -26.03 75.43 39.05
C ALA A 191 -26.83 74.87 40.23
N ASN A 192 -26.51 73.66 40.70
CA ASN A 192 -27.16 73.04 41.85
C ASN A 192 -26.89 73.82 43.15
N ALA A 193 -25.68 74.32 43.36
CA ALA A 193 -25.35 75.14 44.52
C ALA A 193 -26.14 76.47 44.53
N ILE A 194 -26.24 77.12 43.38
CA ILE A 194 -27.05 78.35 43.22
C ILE A 194 -28.53 78.05 43.48
N ALA A 195 -29.06 76.97 42.93
CA ALA A 195 -30.46 76.58 43.14
C ALA A 195 -30.77 76.26 44.61
N ALA A 196 -29.86 75.53 45.29
CA ALA A 196 -29.99 75.23 46.71
C ALA A 196 -29.96 76.51 47.57
N ALA A 197 -29.03 77.43 47.28
CA ALA A 197 -28.95 78.72 47.97
C ALA A 197 -30.19 79.60 47.73
N ALA A 198 -30.74 79.60 46.51
CA ALA A 198 -31.95 80.34 46.18
C ALA A 198 -33.19 79.77 46.90
N LEU A 199 -33.30 78.44 46.98
CA LEU A 199 -34.36 77.76 47.72
C LEU A 199 -34.26 78.03 49.23
N ASP A 200 -33.06 77.97 49.82
CA ASP A 200 -32.83 78.30 51.22
C ASP A 200 -33.17 79.77 51.51
N ALA A 201 -32.73 80.71 50.66
CA ALA A 201 -33.06 82.12 50.79
C ALA A 201 -34.56 82.37 50.70
N THR A 202 -35.25 81.73 49.74
CA THR A 202 -36.72 81.83 49.58
C THR A 202 -37.45 81.20 50.77
N GLY A 203 -36.99 80.04 51.24
CA GLY A 203 -37.53 79.37 52.41
C GLY A 203 -37.41 80.22 53.68
N LYS A 204 -36.24 80.82 53.91
CA LYS A 204 -36.01 81.77 55.01
C LYS A 204 -36.85 83.03 54.87
N ALA A 205 -36.93 83.62 53.68
CA ALA A 205 -37.77 84.80 53.43
C ALA A 205 -39.26 84.51 53.68
N ASN A 206 -39.76 83.37 53.20
CA ASN A 206 -41.13 82.95 53.43
C ASN A 206 -41.39 82.63 54.91
N ALA A 207 -40.44 82.02 55.61
CA ALA A 207 -40.55 81.76 57.05
C ALA A 207 -40.60 83.07 57.86
N VAL A 208 -39.76 84.05 57.51
CA VAL A 208 -39.79 85.39 58.11
C VAL A 208 -41.11 86.08 57.79
N GLN A 209 -41.57 86.06 56.54
CA GLN A 209 -42.84 86.66 56.15
C GLN A 209 -44.03 86.02 56.86
N ALA A 210 -44.06 84.69 56.99
CA ALA A 210 -45.08 83.95 57.71
C ALA A 210 -45.06 84.27 59.22
N SER A 211 -43.87 84.39 59.81
CA SER A 211 -43.70 84.78 61.21
C SER A 211 -44.17 86.22 61.45
N VAL A 212 -43.81 87.16 60.58
CA VAL A 212 -44.28 88.56 60.63
C VAL A 212 -45.79 88.64 60.44
N ASN A 213 -46.36 87.93 59.47
CA ASN A 213 -47.81 87.88 59.23
C ASN A 213 -48.56 87.26 60.40
N SER A 214 -48.03 86.19 61.01
CA SER A 214 -48.59 85.56 62.20
C SER A 214 -48.50 86.46 63.43
N HIS A 215 -47.36 87.15 63.63
CA HIS A 215 -47.18 88.11 64.71
C HIS A 215 -48.10 89.32 64.56
N THR A 216 -48.29 89.84 63.34
CA THR A 216 -49.19 90.98 63.08
C THR A 216 -50.67 90.59 63.07
N ALA A 217 -51.00 89.32 62.80
CA ALA A 217 -52.37 88.80 62.86
C ALA A 217 -52.77 88.27 64.26
N ASN A 218 -51.81 87.97 65.15
CA ASN A 218 -52.08 87.47 66.49
C ASN A 218 -52.44 88.61 67.46
N LYS A 219 -53.65 88.55 68.05
CA LYS A 219 -54.13 89.51 69.07
C LYS A 219 -54.25 88.94 70.49
N ASN A 220 -53.80 87.71 70.74
CA ASN A 220 -53.80 87.10 72.08
C ASN A 220 -52.39 86.68 72.53
N ASN A 221 -52.08 86.97 73.81
CA ASN A 221 -50.79 86.80 74.48
C ASN A 221 -50.29 85.33 74.53
N PRO A 222 -49.16 84.99 73.89
CA PRO A 222 -48.56 83.66 73.94
C PRO A 222 -47.26 83.65 74.74
N HIS A 223 -47.27 83.06 75.92
CA HIS A 223 -46.14 82.22 76.33
C HIS A 223 -46.68 81.05 77.14
N SER A 224 -47.30 80.09 76.45
CA SER A 224 -47.54 78.70 76.90
C SER A 224 -48.14 77.85 75.78
N VAL A 225 -47.54 77.86 74.59
CA VAL A 225 -47.97 76.99 73.46
C VAL A 225 -47.07 75.76 73.33
N THR A 226 -47.66 74.63 72.91
CA THR A 226 -47.06 73.28 72.96
C THR A 226 -46.47 72.83 71.63
N VAL A 227 -45.62 71.79 71.66
CA VAL A 227 -44.87 71.23 70.51
C VAL A 227 -45.71 70.83 69.29
N ALA A 228 -47.01 70.58 69.46
CA ALA A 228 -47.92 70.30 68.34
C ALA A 228 -48.29 71.57 67.54
N GLN A 229 -48.16 72.75 68.13
CA GLN A 229 -48.65 74.01 67.56
C GLN A 229 -47.57 74.76 66.73
N ILE A 230 -46.30 74.34 66.79
CA ILE A 230 -45.18 74.95 66.06
C ILE A 230 -44.83 74.26 64.73
N GLY A 231 -45.58 73.22 64.32
CA GLY A 231 -45.37 72.54 63.04
C GLY A 231 -44.00 71.85 62.90
N ALA A 232 -43.31 71.58 64.00
CA ALA A 232 -42.01 70.90 63.99
C ALA A 232 -42.17 69.44 63.55
N GLU A 233 -41.32 69.02 62.60
CA GLU A 233 -41.36 67.70 61.99
C GLU A 233 -41.18 66.59 63.04
N THR A 234 -42.12 65.64 63.09
CA THR A 234 -42.05 64.56 64.07
C THR A 234 -40.84 63.66 63.78
N PRO A 235 -40.28 62.97 64.80
CA PRO A 235 -39.23 61.97 64.58
C PRO A 235 -39.61 60.94 63.50
N ALA A 236 -40.90 60.61 63.38
CA ALA A 236 -41.42 59.75 62.32
C ALA A 236 -41.33 60.39 60.92
N GLY A 237 -41.60 61.69 60.78
CA GLY A 237 -41.46 62.43 59.52
C GLY A 237 -40.00 62.59 59.07
N ALA A 238 -39.10 62.87 60.03
CA ALA A 238 -37.66 62.90 59.76
C ALA A 238 -37.13 61.51 59.36
N GLN A 239 -37.61 60.45 60.03
CA GLN A 239 -37.27 59.07 59.69
C GLN A 239 -37.81 58.69 58.30
N ALA A 240 -39.05 59.08 57.95
CA ALA A 240 -39.62 58.83 56.63
C ALA A 240 -38.81 59.50 55.50
N LYS A 241 -38.27 60.70 55.73
CA LYS A 241 -37.39 61.38 54.77
C LYS A 241 -36.03 60.68 54.64
N ALA A 242 -35.46 60.20 55.76
CA ALA A 242 -34.23 59.42 55.75
C ALA A 242 -34.42 58.06 55.03
N ASP A 243 -35.55 57.40 55.26
CA ASP A 243 -35.91 56.13 54.61
C ASP A 243 -36.15 56.34 53.10
N ALA A 244 -36.80 57.44 52.70
CA ALA A 244 -36.98 57.79 51.29
C ALA A 244 -35.63 58.05 50.58
N ALA A 245 -34.71 58.77 51.22
CA ALA A 245 -33.36 58.99 50.69
C ALA A 245 -32.57 57.68 50.59
N LYS A 246 -32.64 56.83 51.61
CA LYS A 246 -32.02 55.49 51.63
C LYS A 246 -32.58 54.61 50.50
N ASN A 247 -33.90 54.56 50.34
CA ASN A 247 -34.56 53.78 49.30
C ASN A 247 -34.23 54.28 47.89
N THR A 248 -34.08 55.60 47.72
CA THR A 248 -33.63 56.20 46.46
C THR A 248 -32.19 55.79 46.14
N ALA A 249 -31.28 55.86 47.12
CA ALA A 249 -29.89 55.43 46.94
C ALA A 249 -29.78 53.93 46.60
N ILE A 250 -30.56 53.08 47.28
CA ILE A 250 -30.64 51.63 46.99
C ILE A 250 -31.16 51.39 45.57
N SER A 251 -32.22 52.10 45.16
CA SER A 251 -32.81 51.95 43.82
C SER A 251 -31.84 52.38 42.72
N THR A 252 -31.13 53.49 42.91
CA THR A 252 -30.10 53.95 41.97
C THR A 252 -28.94 52.95 41.86
N ALA A 253 -28.45 52.44 42.99
CA ALA A 253 -27.39 51.43 43.00
C ALA A 253 -27.83 50.11 42.32
N ALA A 254 -29.07 49.68 42.56
CA ALA A 254 -29.63 48.50 41.90
C ALA A 254 -29.75 48.70 40.38
N SER A 255 -30.20 49.87 39.92
CA SER A 255 -30.30 50.20 38.50
C SER A 255 -28.93 50.23 37.80
N ASP A 256 -27.89 50.77 38.46
CA ASP A 256 -26.52 50.75 37.94
C ASP A 256 -25.97 49.33 37.85
N ALA A 257 -26.20 48.50 38.88
CA ALA A 257 -25.80 47.10 38.88
C ALA A 257 -26.49 46.30 37.75
N THR A 258 -27.80 46.51 37.54
CA THR A 258 -28.53 45.91 36.42
C THR A 258 -27.99 46.37 35.06
N SER A 259 -27.69 47.66 34.91
CA SER A 259 -27.14 48.21 33.65
C SER A 259 -25.77 47.62 33.32
N LYS A 260 -24.89 47.49 34.32
CA LYS A 260 -23.57 46.86 34.17
C LYS A 260 -23.69 45.36 33.87
N ALA A 261 -24.61 44.65 34.53
CA ALA A 261 -24.86 43.24 34.26
C ALA A 261 -25.36 43.02 32.82
N ASN A 262 -26.26 43.87 32.33
CA ASN A 262 -26.75 43.83 30.96
C ASN A 262 -25.64 44.14 29.95
N ALA A 263 -24.75 45.09 30.24
CA ALA A 263 -23.59 45.39 29.39
C ALA A 263 -22.61 44.19 29.32
N VAL A 264 -22.33 43.54 30.46
CA VAL A 264 -21.52 42.31 30.50
C VAL A 264 -22.19 41.18 29.71
N GLN A 265 -23.51 40.99 29.84
CA GLN A 265 -24.26 40.00 29.07
C GLN A 265 -24.22 40.30 27.56
N GLY A 266 -24.32 41.57 27.15
CA GLY A 266 -24.19 41.98 25.75
C GLY A 266 -22.80 41.70 25.19
N ASN A 267 -21.75 41.98 25.97
CA ASN A 267 -20.37 41.64 25.62
C ASN A 267 -20.18 40.11 25.50
N LEU A 268 -20.78 39.33 26.41
CA LEU A 268 -20.70 37.86 26.37
C LEU A 268 -21.40 37.30 25.13
N ASN A 269 -22.59 37.82 24.79
CA ASN A 269 -23.31 37.43 23.59
C ASN A 269 -22.51 37.76 22.31
N THR A 270 -21.82 38.90 22.28
CA THR A 270 -20.91 39.29 21.17
C THR A 270 -19.71 38.36 21.08
N HIS A 271 -19.11 37.99 22.22
CA HIS A 271 -18.01 37.02 22.25
C HIS A 271 -18.44 35.62 21.78
N THR A 272 -19.66 35.18 22.10
CA THR A 272 -20.23 33.92 21.58
C THR A 272 -20.45 33.98 20.06
N ALA A 273 -20.83 35.14 19.51
CA ALA A 273 -20.93 35.32 18.05
C ALA A 273 -19.56 35.21 17.38
N ASN A 274 -18.51 35.80 17.95
CA ASN A 274 -17.14 35.69 17.44
C ASN A 274 -16.56 34.27 17.56
N ALA A 275 -17.01 33.46 18.53
CA ALA A 275 -16.64 32.04 18.62
C ALA A 275 -17.20 31.22 17.44
N ASN A 276 -18.35 31.62 16.87
CA ASN A 276 -18.87 31.01 15.65
C ASN A 276 -17.99 31.31 14.42
N ASP A 277 -17.31 32.46 14.37
CA ASP A 277 -16.32 32.79 13.33
C ASP A 277 -15.04 31.94 13.45
N ALA A 278 -14.66 31.50 14.65
CA ALA A 278 -13.57 30.53 14.81
C ALA A 278 -13.96 29.13 14.29
N HIS A 279 -15.23 28.74 14.44
CA HIS A 279 -15.78 27.55 13.81
C HIS A 279 -15.85 27.66 12.27
N ASP A 280 -15.97 28.86 11.70
CA ASP A 280 -15.88 29.11 10.25
C ASP A 280 -14.50 28.71 9.69
N VAL A 281 -13.40 28.96 10.41
CA VAL A 281 -12.07 28.54 9.95
C VAL A 281 -11.92 27.02 9.89
N ALA A 282 -12.43 26.29 10.90
CA ALA A 282 -12.41 24.83 10.91
C ALA A 282 -13.28 24.23 9.79
N ASN A 283 -14.46 24.80 9.56
CA ASN A 283 -15.36 24.38 8.48
C ASN A 283 -14.76 24.68 7.10
N ARG A 284 -14.14 25.84 6.91
CA ARG A 284 -13.44 26.22 5.68
C ARG A 284 -12.22 25.34 5.41
N LEU A 285 -11.48 24.97 6.45
CA LEU A 285 -10.36 24.03 6.33
C LEU A 285 -10.85 22.63 5.91
N GLN A 286 -11.96 22.18 6.48
CA GLN A 286 -12.56 20.89 6.12
C GLN A 286 -13.07 20.90 4.67
N ALA A 287 -13.78 21.96 4.26
CA ALA A 287 -14.24 22.14 2.88
C ALA A 287 -13.08 22.18 1.88
N LEU A 288 -12.00 22.91 2.21
CA LEU A 288 -10.80 22.98 1.38
C LEU A 288 -10.11 21.61 1.24
N LYS A 289 -10.01 20.84 2.33
CA LYS A 289 -9.49 19.46 2.28
C LYS A 289 -10.32 18.59 1.34
N THR A 290 -11.65 18.63 1.45
CA THR A 290 -12.54 17.85 0.58
C THR A 290 -12.37 18.24 -0.90
N VAL A 291 -12.30 19.54 -1.21
CA VAL A 291 -12.09 20.01 -2.59
C VAL A 291 -10.73 19.54 -3.13
N LEU A 292 -9.67 19.63 -2.33
CA LEU A 292 -8.33 19.22 -2.74
C LEU A 292 -8.24 17.71 -2.98
N THR A 293 -8.83 16.89 -2.11
CA THR A 293 -8.88 15.44 -2.29
C THR A 293 -9.62 15.08 -3.58
N ASN A 294 -10.80 15.67 -3.82
CA ASN A 294 -11.55 15.42 -5.04
C ASN A 294 -10.78 15.83 -6.32
N TYR A 295 -10.07 16.96 -6.28
CA TYR A 295 -9.25 17.41 -7.41
C TYR A 295 -8.10 16.45 -7.70
N ILE A 296 -7.40 15.98 -6.66
CA ILE A 296 -6.31 15.01 -6.79
C ILE A 296 -6.84 13.68 -7.35
N ASP A 297 -7.93 13.16 -6.79
CA ASP A 297 -8.52 11.89 -7.23
C ASP A 297 -8.99 11.97 -8.68
N GLN A 298 -9.62 13.08 -9.09
CA GLN A 298 -10.00 13.31 -10.48
C GLN A 298 -8.79 13.47 -11.41
N SER A 299 -7.73 14.11 -10.96
CA SER A 299 -6.50 14.26 -11.76
C SER A 299 -5.80 12.91 -11.96
N ILE A 300 -5.75 12.06 -10.92
CA ILE A 300 -5.23 10.70 -11.00
C ILE A 300 -6.13 9.86 -11.91
N ALA A 301 -7.45 9.91 -11.71
CA ALA A 301 -8.40 9.21 -12.54
C ALA A 301 -8.29 9.64 -14.01
N ALA A 302 -8.19 10.93 -14.31
CA ALA A 302 -8.01 11.42 -15.69
C ALA A 302 -6.66 11.01 -16.30
N MET A 303 -5.61 10.94 -15.49
CA MET A 303 -4.29 10.45 -15.93
C MET A 303 -4.30 8.93 -16.18
N VAL A 304 -5.07 8.17 -15.42
CA VAL A 304 -5.20 6.71 -15.52
C VAL A 304 -6.24 6.29 -16.58
N ASP A 305 -7.31 7.04 -16.75
CA ASP A 305 -8.38 6.84 -17.74
C ASP A 305 -7.85 6.87 -19.18
N GLY A 306 -6.67 7.48 -19.38
CA GLY A 306 -5.99 7.48 -20.67
C GLY A 306 -5.65 6.09 -21.20
N ALA A 307 -5.40 5.09 -20.32
CA ALA A 307 -5.23 3.69 -20.72
C ALA A 307 -5.13 2.71 -19.52
N PRO A 308 -6.23 2.38 -18.83
CA PRO A 308 -6.22 1.36 -17.78
C PRO A 308 -5.74 -0.01 -18.29
N GLU A 309 -6.07 -0.35 -19.54
CA GLU A 309 -5.59 -1.56 -20.21
C GLU A 309 -4.06 -1.55 -20.47
N MET A 310 -3.45 -0.37 -20.63
CA MET A 310 -2.00 -0.22 -20.75
C MET A 310 -1.29 -0.48 -19.42
N LEU A 311 -1.91 -0.07 -18.30
CA LEU A 311 -1.38 -0.34 -16.97
C LEU A 311 -1.45 -1.84 -16.65
N ASP A 312 -2.54 -2.50 -17.06
CA ASP A 312 -2.71 -3.94 -16.90
C ASP A 312 -1.70 -4.72 -17.76
N THR A 313 -1.53 -4.33 -19.03
CA THR A 313 -0.50 -4.93 -19.90
C THR A 313 0.92 -4.67 -19.39
N LEU A 314 1.23 -3.49 -18.83
CA LEU A 314 2.53 -3.23 -18.19
C LEU A 314 2.75 -4.09 -16.95
N TYR A 315 1.70 -4.33 -16.15
CA TYR A 315 1.76 -5.23 -14.99
C TYR A 315 1.96 -6.69 -15.40
N GLU A 316 1.22 -7.16 -16.41
CA GLU A 316 1.37 -8.49 -17.00
C GLU A 316 2.77 -8.68 -17.61
N LEU A 317 3.29 -7.69 -18.33
CA LEU A 317 4.65 -7.70 -18.88
C LEU A 317 5.71 -7.72 -17.78
N ALA A 318 5.58 -6.89 -16.74
CA ALA A 318 6.53 -6.86 -15.63
C ALA A 318 6.57 -8.21 -14.88
N ASN A 319 5.40 -8.80 -14.62
CA ASN A 319 5.31 -10.13 -14.04
C ASN A 319 5.82 -11.24 -14.96
N ALA A 320 5.54 -11.17 -16.27
CA ALA A 320 6.03 -12.14 -17.26
C ALA A 320 7.55 -12.12 -17.39
N LEU A 321 8.18 -10.96 -17.18
CA LEU A 321 9.63 -10.78 -17.13
C LEU A 321 10.22 -11.05 -15.74
N GLY A 322 9.40 -11.51 -14.78
CA GLY A 322 9.85 -11.88 -13.43
C GLY A 322 10.20 -10.70 -12.52
N ASN A 323 9.71 -9.49 -12.85
CA ASN A 323 10.06 -8.24 -12.17
C ASN A 323 11.57 -7.99 -12.06
N ASP A 324 12.36 -8.48 -13.03
CA ASP A 324 13.82 -8.35 -13.04
C ASP A 324 14.26 -6.96 -13.55
N PRO A 325 14.80 -6.07 -12.68
CA PRO A 325 15.26 -4.74 -13.09
C PRO A 325 16.44 -4.77 -14.08
N ASN A 326 17.14 -5.90 -14.15
CA ASN A 326 18.30 -6.13 -15.00
C ASN A 326 18.02 -7.23 -16.03
N PHE A 327 16.76 -7.44 -16.43
CA PHE A 327 16.33 -8.52 -17.33
C PHE A 327 17.28 -8.75 -18.52
N SER A 328 17.70 -7.68 -19.20
CA SER A 328 18.65 -7.75 -20.32
C SER A 328 20.01 -8.33 -19.90
N ALA A 329 20.57 -7.90 -18.76
CA ALA A 329 21.84 -8.42 -18.25
C ALA A 329 21.69 -9.88 -17.78
N THR A 330 20.59 -10.22 -17.13
CA THR A 330 20.27 -11.60 -16.71
C THR A 330 20.18 -12.53 -17.90
N MET A 331 19.43 -12.15 -18.94
CA MET A 331 19.33 -12.92 -20.18
C MET A 331 20.67 -13.04 -20.90
N THR A 332 21.43 -11.95 -20.97
CA THR A 332 22.79 -11.95 -21.56
C THR A 332 23.71 -12.91 -20.80
N SER A 333 23.65 -12.94 -19.47
CA SER A 333 24.41 -13.85 -18.62
C SER A 333 24.00 -15.32 -18.78
N LEU A 334 22.69 -15.60 -18.84
CA LEU A 334 22.16 -16.96 -19.08
C LEU A 334 22.54 -17.48 -20.47
N ILE A 335 22.53 -16.61 -21.48
CA ILE A 335 23.00 -16.94 -22.83
C ILE A 335 24.52 -17.16 -22.83
N GLY A 336 25.28 -16.31 -22.11
CA GLY A 336 26.73 -16.45 -21.96
C GLY A 336 27.19 -17.73 -21.24
N GLN A 337 26.30 -18.38 -20.47
CA GLN A 337 26.55 -19.69 -19.85
C GLN A 337 26.32 -20.88 -20.80
N LYS A 338 25.77 -20.66 -21.99
CA LYS A 338 25.63 -21.73 -23.01
C LYS A 338 26.99 -22.00 -23.65
N LEU A 339 27.30 -23.28 -23.85
CA LEU A 339 28.48 -23.70 -24.62
C LEU A 339 28.38 -23.19 -26.06
N ASN A 340 29.50 -22.74 -26.61
CA ASN A 340 29.56 -22.32 -28.00
C ASN A 340 29.36 -23.53 -28.93
N SER A 341 28.72 -23.36 -30.08
CA SER A 341 28.56 -24.47 -31.04
C SER A 341 29.91 -25.05 -31.51
N SER A 342 30.98 -24.25 -31.46
CA SER A 342 32.36 -24.66 -31.75
C SER A 342 33.03 -25.48 -30.64
N GLU A 343 32.45 -25.47 -29.43
CA GLU A 343 32.90 -26.29 -28.30
C GLU A 343 32.28 -27.68 -28.28
N VAL A 344 31.28 -27.90 -29.15
CA VAL A 344 30.48 -29.09 -29.19
C VAL A 344 30.75 -29.83 -30.50
N VAL A 345 31.66 -30.79 -30.46
CA VAL A 345 32.26 -31.46 -31.65
C VAL A 345 31.74 -32.88 -31.85
N ALA A 346 31.72 -33.38 -33.08
CA ALA A 346 31.31 -34.76 -33.39
C ALA A 346 32.48 -35.77 -33.33
N THR A 347 33.71 -35.28 -33.19
CA THR A 347 34.95 -36.06 -33.10
C THR A 347 35.78 -35.59 -31.90
N ALA A 348 36.55 -36.49 -31.27
CA ALA A 348 37.32 -36.17 -30.08
C ALA A 348 38.39 -35.13 -30.41
N SER A 349 38.40 -34.05 -29.64
CA SER A 349 39.38 -32.99 -29.73
C SER A 349 39.66 -32.46 -28.33
N ALA A 350 40.89 -32.06 -28.07
CA ALA A 350 41.30 -31.59 -26.74
C ALA A 350 40.48 -30.37 -26.32
N ASN A 351 40.08 -30.32 -25.04
CA ASN A 351 39.32 -29.23 -24.43
C ASN A 351 37.95 -28.91 -25.07
N LYS A 352 37.35 -29.85 -25.81
CA LYS A 352 35.98 -29.73 -26.37
C LYS A 352 35.05 -30.81 -25.83
N VAL A 353 33.74 -30.54 -25.85
CA VAL A 353 32.68 -31.47 -25.45
C VAL A 353 32.21 -32.27 -26.67
N LEU A 354 32.09 -33.59 -26.54
CA LEU A 354 31.67 -34.46 -27.63
C LEU A 354 30.14 -34.58 -27.73
N ARG A 355 29.58 -34.42 -28.93
CA ARG A 355 28.15 -34.65 -29.22
C ARG A 355 27.82 -36.13 -29.17
N LEU A 356 26.73 -36.47 -28.50
CA LEU A 356 26.10 -37.79 -28.61
C LEU A 356 25.44 -37.94 -29.97
N ASN A 357 25.35 -39.18 -30.46
CA ASN A 357 24.59 -39.50 -31.66
C ASN A 357 23.07 -39.42 -31.39
N ALA A 358 22.25 -39.61 -32.42
CA ALA A 358 20.79 -39.55 -32.33
C ALA A 358 20.16 -40.55 -31.34
N SER A 359 20.92 -41.57 -30.91
CA SER A 359 20.51 -42.57 -29.93
C SER A 359 21.05 -42.30 -28.51
N GLY A 360 21.69 -41.15 -28.28
CA GLY A 360 22.24 -40.78 -26.96
C GLY A 360 23.53 -41.52 -26.60
N ILE A 361 24.23 -42.11 -27.58
CA ILE A 361 25.47 -42.87 -27.37
C ILE A 361 26.66 -42.09 -27.98
N LEU A 362 27.86 -42.28 -27.43
CA LEU A 362 29.09 -41.74 -28.01
C LEU A 362 29.29 -42.27 -29.47
N PRO A 363 29.74 -41.43 -30.42
CA PRO A 363 29.98 -41.85 -31.80
C PRO A 363 30.93 -43.06 -31.90
N ALA A 364 30.60 -44.02 -32.78
CA ALA A 364 31.37 -45.26 -32.98
C ALA A 364 32.84 -45.02 -33.41
N SER A 365 33.12 -43.86 -34.01
CA SER A 365 34.48 -43.41 -34.35
C SER A 365 35.39 -43.16 -33.15
N ILE A 366 34.84 -43.16 -31.93
CA ILE A 366 35.52 -42.83 -30.66
C ILE A 366 35.62 -44.06 -29.77
N THR A 367 34.53 -44.84 -29.68
CA THR A 367 34.49 -46.05 -28.85
C THR A 367 35.26 -47.22 -29.45
N GLY A 368 35.60 -47.13 -30.74
CA GLY A 368 36.14 -48.25 -31.50
C GLY A 368 35.12 -49.36 -31.62
N THR A 369 34.93 -49.90 -32.82
CA THR A 369 34.22 -51.18 -32.95
C THR A 369 35.03 -52.21 -32.15
N ALA A 370 34.43 -52.84 -31.14
CA ALA A 370 35.05 -53.94 -30.37
C ALA A 370 35.16 -55.22 -31.24
N GLY A 371 35.97 -55.14 -32.30
CA GLY A 371 36.13 -56.18 -33.33
C GLY A 371 37.58 -56.50 -33.69
N ALA A 372 38.57 -55.74 -33.23
CA ALA A 372 39.99 -56.11 -33.32
C ALA A 372 40.85 -55.22 -32.40
N VAL A 373 41.26 -55.73 -31.24
CA VAL A 373 42.46 -55.21 -30.58
C VAL A 373 43.68 -55.73 -31.36
N PRO A 374 44.62 -54.87 -31.79
CA PRO A 374 45.82 -55.31 -32.49
C PRO A 374 46.59 -56.37 -31.69
N TRP A 375 46.83 -57.53 -32.31
CA TRP A 375 47.51 -58.70 -31.73
C TRP A 375 49.00 -58.46 -31.39
N THR A 376 49.48 -57.24 -31.65
CA THR A 376 50.85 -56.77 -31.42
C THR A 376 51.14 -56.49 -29.94
N GLY A 377 50.12 -56.24 -29.13
CA GLY A 377 50.25 -55.95 -27.69
C GLY A 377 50.16 -57.16 -26.76
N VAL A 378 49.96 -58.37 -27.28
CA VAL A 378 49.78 -59.60 -26.48
C VAL A 378 51.08 -60.42 -26.44
N THR A 379 51.71 -60.52 -25.27
CA THR A 379 52.90 -61.37 -25.02
C THR A 379 52.50 -62.80 -24.64
N GLY A 380 53.30 -63.82 -25.00
CA GLY A 380 53.04 -65.23 -24.66
C GLY A 380 52.11 -66.01 -25.61
N LYS A 381 51.83 -65.47 -26.79
CA LYS A 381 50.90 -66.06 -27.77
C LYS A 381 51.53 -67.17 -28.66
N PRO A 382 50.77 -68.19 -29.07
CA PRO A 382 51.21 -69.20 -30.04
C PRO A 382 51.54 -68.58 -31.42
N SER A 383 52.56 -69.10 -32.09
CA SER A 383 53.10 -68.55 -33.34
C SER A 383 52.41 -69.05 -34.63
N ALA A 384 51.41 -69.94 -34.57
CA ALA A 384 50.65 -70.43 -35.72
C ALA A 384 49.22 -70.90 -35.35
N TYR A 385 48.29 -70.85 -36.31
CA TYR A 385 46.92 -71.37 -36.23
C TYR A 385 46.60 -72.24 -37.45
N PRO A 386 45.91 -73.39 -37.31
CA PRO A 386 45.40 -73.99 -36.06
C PRO A 386 46.45 -74.83 -35.30
N PRO A 387 46.40 -74.89 -33.94
CA PRO A 387 47.26 -75.77 -33.14
C PRO A 387 46.92 -77.26 -33.34
N SER A 388 47.93 -78.12 -33.28
CA SER A 388 47.78 -79.59 -33.39
C SER A 388 46.93 -80.17 -32.25
N ILE A 389 46.09 -81.17 -32.58
CA ILE A 389 45.25 -81.91 -31.63
C ILE A 389 46.11 -82.52 -30.51
N HIS A 390 45.72 -82.29 -29.26
CA HIS A 390 46.22 -82.98 -28.08
C HIS A 390 45.05 -83.34 -27.15
N GLY A 391 45.27 -84.30 -26.25
CA GLY A 391 44.27 -84.73 -25.25
C GLY A 391 44.78 -84.51 -23.83
N HIS A 392 43.85 -84.42 -22.88
CA HIS A 392 44.12 -84.27 -21.45
C HIS A 392 43.80 -85.57 -20.70
N ASN A 393 44.65 -85.95 -19.74
CA ASN A 393 44.37 -87.03 -18.80
C ASN A 393 43.71 -86.50 -17.51
N ALA A 394 43.03 -87.35 -16.73
CA ALA A 394 42.23 -86.93 -15.59
C ALA A 394 43.04 -86.26 -14.44
N ALA A 395 44.36 -86.45 -14.40
CA ALA A 395 45.24 -85.80 -13.43
C ALA A 395 45.54 -84.33 -13.78
N GLU A 396 45.34 -83.94 -15.05
CA GLU A 396 45.51 -82.58 -15.56
C GLU A 396 44.25 -81.73 -15.37
N ILE A 397 43.16 -82.32 -14.88
CA ILE A 397 41.90 -81.64 -14.57
C ILE A 397 41.91 -81.22 -13.09
N THR A 398 42.21 -79.95 -12.83
CA THR A 398 41.96 -79.34 -11.51
C THR A 398 40.46 -79.06 -11.38
N GLN A 399 39.75 -79.89 -10.60
CA GLN A 399 38.30 -79.76 -10.42
C GLN A 399 37.95 -78.45 -9.70
N SER A 400 36.94 -77.74 -10.20
CA SER A 400 36.39 -76.52 -9.59
C SER A 400 34.91 -76.70 -9.24
N ALA A 401 34.31 -75.72 -8.57
CA ALA A 401 32.90 -75.77 -8.17
C ALA A 401 31.93 -75.98 -9.35
N ASP A 402 32.34 -75.58 -10.56
CA ASP A 402 31.50 -75.63 -11.76
C ASP A 402 31.81 -76.84 -12.67
N TYR A 403 32.97 -77.49 -12.51
CA TYR A 403 33.41 -78.63 -13.33
C TYR A 403 34.11 -79.70 -12.48
N ARG A 404 33.31 -80.66 -11.98
CA ARG A 404 33.74 -81.76 -11.11
C ARG A 404 32.91 -83.00 -11.38
N PHE A 405 33.49 -84.18 -11.14
CA PHE A 405 32.84 -85.47 -11.40
C PHE A 405 31.80 -85.86 -10.33
N VAL A 406 31.87 -85.24 -9.14
CA VAL A 406 30.89 -85.37 -8.06
C VAL A 406 30.88 -84.06 -7.28
N THR A 407 29.71 -83.59 -6.84
CA THR A 407 29.60 -82.32 -6.10
C THR A 407 30.04 -82.46 -4.64
N ASP A 408 30.49 -81.37 -4.03
CA ASP A 408 30.81 -81.36 -2.59
C ASP A 408 29.58 -81.73 -1.74
N ALA A 409 28.37 -81.44 -2.25
CA ALA A 409 27.10 -81.83 -1.65
C ALA A 409 26.86 -83.35 -1.69
N GLU A 410 27.17 -84.04 -2.80
CA GLU A 410 27.08 -85.51 -2.90
C GLU A 410 28.13 -86.20 -2.00
N LYS A 411 29.34 -85.61 -1.90
CA LYS A 411 30.40 -86.08 -1.00
C LYS A 411 30.04 -85.89 0.48
N ALA A 412 29.38 -84.78 0.82
CA ALA A 412 28.87 -84.49 2.16
C ALA A 412 27.66 -85.37 2.54
N ALA A 413 26.78 -85.73 1.59
CA ALA A 413 25.66 -86.65 1.82
C ALA A 413 26.13 -88.09 2.11
N TRP A 414 27.27 -88.52 1.56
CA TRP A 414 27.91 -89.80 1.90
C TRP A 414 28.62 -89.77 3.26
N GLN A 415 29.20 -88.63 3.67
CA GLN A 415 29.79 -88.45 5.01
C GLN A 415 28.75 -88.17 6.13
N GLY A 416 27.57 -87.66 5.76
CA GLY A 416 26.45 -87.39 6.69
C GLY A 416 25.62 -88.62 7.06
N LYS A 417 25.78 -89.76 6.37
CA LYS A 417 25.24 -91.06 6.82
C LYS A 417 26.12 -91.75 7.86
N SER A 418 27.31 -91.21 8.16
CA SER A 418 28.26 -91.77 9.14
C SER A 418 28.26 -91.08 10.53
N SER A 419 27.33 -90.16 10.83
CA SER A 419 27.19 -89.59 12.21
C SER A 419 25.78 -89.07 12.51
N LEU A 420 24.99 -89.83 13.27
CA LEU A 420 23.61 -89.50 13.74
C LEU A 420 23.59 -88.36 14.79
N ALA A 421 22.68 -87.37 14.71
CA ALA A 421 22.22 -86.52 15.84
C ALA A 421 20.85 -85.83 15.58
N LEU A 422 20.14 -85.46 16.67
CA LEU A 422 18.68 -85.36 16.83
C LEU A 422 18.12 -83.90 16.75
N GLY A 423 17.05 -83.58 15.98
CA GLY A 423 16.70 -82.19 15.57
C GLY A 423 15.79 -81.28 16.46
N GLU A 424 15.34 -80.13 15.93
CA GLU A 424 14.84 -78.96 16.69
C GLU A 424 13.37 -78.49 16.38
N THR A 425 12.45 -79.35 15.91
CA THR A 425 10.98 -79.03 15.78
C THR A 425 10.09 -80.18 16.28
N SER A 426 8.75 -80.00 16.49
CA SER A 426 7.85 -81.15 16.76
C SER A 426 7.81 -82.20 15.63
N THR A 427 8.37 -81.87 14.47
CA THR A 427 8.41 -82.72 13.28
C THR A 427 9.80 -83.18 12.85
N THR A 428 10.88 -82.61 13.39
CA THR A 428 12.28 -83.01 13.10
C THR A 428 13.11 -83.23 14.36
N ALA A 429 12.53 -83.03 15.55
CA ALA A 429 13.17 -83.41 16.80
C ALA A 429 13.17 -84.92 16.97
N TYR A 430 14.37 -85.44 16.93
CA TYR A 430 14.69 -86.76 17.40
C TYR A 430 14.90 -86.58 18.94
N ARG A 431 14.53 -87.55 19.79
CA ARG A 431 14.37 -87.35 21.25
C ARG A 431 15.62 -86.80 21.99
N GLY A 432 15.65 -85.50 22.36
CA GLY A 432 16.70 -84.93 23.24
C GLY A 432 16.82 -83.39 23.35
N ASP A 433 16.78 -82.62 22.26
CA ASP A 433 17.43 -81.29 22.24
C ASP A 433 16.49 -80.06 22.35
N ARG A 434 15.65 -80.01 23.40
CA ARG A 434 14.82 -78.81 23.75
C ARG A 434 15.63 -77.61 24.33
N GLY A 435 16.95 -77.59 24.17
CA GLY A 435 17.83 -76.64 24.87
C GLY A 435 17.92 -75.25 24.22
N LYS A 436 18.01 -75.19 22.89
CA LYS A 436 18.45 -73.95 22.21
C LYS A 436 17.36 -72.88 22.09
N VAL A 437 16.13 -73.28 21.73
CA VAL A 437 14.98 -72.35 21.62
C VAL A 437 14.54 -71.80 22.99
N ALA A 438 14.71 -72.56 24.08
CA ALA A 438 14.35 -72.13 25.43
C ALA A 438 15.44 -71.27 26.11
N TYR A 439 16.72 -71.51 25.81
CA TYR A 439 17.85 -70.72 26.32
C TYR A 439 17.96 -69.35 25.62
N ASP A 440 17.81 -69.29 24.29
CA ASP A 440 17.95 -68.05 23.52
C ASP A 440 16.80 -67.05 23.78
N HIS A 441 15.61 -67.53 24.18
CA HIS A 441 14.47 -66.68 24.53
C HIS A 441 14.50 -66.19 26.00
N SER A 442 15.38 -66.75 26.86
CA SER A 442 15.46 -66.43 28.29
C SER A 442 16.70 -65.64 28.70
N GLN A 443 17.64 -65.37 27.79
CA GLN A 443 18.97 -64.82 28.10
C GLN A 443 19.26 -63.39 27.60
N ALA A 444 18.30 -62.61 27.07
CA ALA A 444 18.60 -61.20 26.77
C ALA A 444 17.40 -60.23 26.80
N ALA A 445 17.69 -59.06 27.37
CA ALA A 445 16.79 -58.14 28.04
C ALA A 445 16.21 -56.99 27.18
N HIS A 446 14.93 -56.70 27.48
CA HIS A 446 14.22 -55.41 27.58
C HIS A 446 14.58 -54.24 26.66
N ALA A 447 13.63 -53.87 25.78
CA ALA A 447 13.41 -52.47 25.43
C ALA A 447 13.15 -51.65 26.72
N PRO A 448 13.69 -50.42 26.83
CA PRO A 448 13.51 -49.58 28.01
C PRO A 448 12.03 -49.31 28.33
N ALA A 449 11.73 -49.48 29.61
CA ALA A 449 10.40 -49.52 30.21
C ALA A 449 9.76 -48.13 30.39
N SER A 450 9.33 -47.47 29.31
CA SER A 450 8.41 -46.31 29.45
C SER A 450 7.50 -46.02 28.25
N VAL A 451 7.56 -46.77 27.15
CA VAL A 451 6.58 -46.63 26.07
C VAL A 451 5.51 -47.69 26.26
N TYR A 452 4.39 -47.30 26.88
CA TYR A 452 3.26 -48.17 27.17
C TYR A 452 2.65 -48.75 25.90
N THR A 453 2.32 -50.04 25.93
CA THR A 453 1.50 -50.68 24.89
C THR A 453 0.04 -50.22 25.00
N LYS A 454 -0.76 -50.32 23.93
CA LYS A 454 -2.14 -49.80 23.88
C LYS A 454 -3.03 -50.28 25.04
N ALA A 455 -2.84 -51.52 25.50
CA ALA A 455 -3.56 -52.08 26.64
C ALA A 455 -3.10 -51.52 28.00
N GLU A 456 -1.86 -51.02 28.10
CA GLU A 456 -1.29 -50.42 29.32
C GLU A 456 -1.54 -48.91 29.39
N ALA A 457 -1.80 -48.24 28.25
CA ALA A 457 -2.22 -46.83 28.22
C ALA A 457 -3.70 -46.65 28.62
N ASP A 458 -4.59 -47.59 28.25
CA ASP A 458 -6.03 -47.55 28.56
C ASP A 458 -6.34 -47.73 30.07
N GLY A 459 -5.36 -48.11 30.89
CA GLY A 459 -5.49 -48.24 32.35
C GLY A 459 -4.67 -47.25 33.18
N LYS A 460 -3.86 -46.37 32.56
CA LYS A 460 -2.85 -45.56 33.28
C LYS A 460 -2.82 -44.07 32.92
N TYR A 461 -3.61 -43.62 31.94
CA TYR A 461 -3.89 -42.19 31.67
C TYR A 461 -5.38 -41.99 31.32
N LEU A 462 -6.04 -40.99 31.92
CA LEU A 462 -7.43 -40.65 31.62
C LEU A 462 -7.56 -39.95 30.23
N PRO A 463 -8.66 -40.20 29.47
CA PRO A 463 -8.74 -40.04 28.02
C PRO A 463 -9.27 -38.66 27.56
N ILE A 464 -8.75 -38.12 26.44
CA ILE A 464 -9.29 -36.93 25.76
C ILE A 464 -9.64 -37.30 24.32
N GLY A 465 -10.69 -38.11 24.13
CA GLY A 465 -10.99 -38.65 22.80
C GLY A 465 -12.25 -39.50 22.70
N GLY A 466 -13.42 -38.90 22.89
CA GLY A 466 -14.67 -39.50 22.44
C GLY A 466 -15.88 -38.89 23.14
N LEU A 467 -16.91 -38.56 22.35
CA LEU A 467 -18.20 -37.96 22.70
C LEU A 467 -18.24 -36.44 22.65
N SER A 468 -18.90 -35.99 21.58
CA SER A 468 -19.32 -34.63 21.26
C SER A 468 -20.27 -34.09 22.31
N SER A 469 -19.73 -33.36 23.29
CA SER A 469 -20.21 -32.07 23.83
C SER A 469 -19.66 -31.94 25.25
N SER A 470 -18.89 -30.86 25.49
CA SER A 470 -18.17 -30.52 26.74
C SER A 470 -16.79 -31.19 26.90
N ARG A 471 -15.75 -30.61 26.26
CA ARG A 471 -14.33 -30.95 26.48
C ARG A 471 -13.61 -29.81 27.21
N PRO A 472 -12.83 -30.08 28.26
CA PRO A 472 -11.93 -29.09 28.84
C PRO A 472 -10.80 -28.77 27.85
N VAL A 473 -10.67 -27.49 27.48
CA VAL A 473 -9.61 -26.98 26.59
C VAL A 473 -8.51 -26.39 27.47
N PHE A 474 -7.24 -26.70 27.17
CA PHE A 474 -6.07 -26.05 27.75
C PHE A 474 -5.40 -25.20 26.66
N SER A 475 -5.36 -23.88 26.82
CA SER A 475 -4.75 -22.93 25.87
C SER A 475 -3.73 -22.05 26.59
N TYR A 476 -2.65 -21.65 25.92
CA TYR A 476 -1.51 -20.92 26.51
C TYR A 476 -1.34 -19.52 25.86
N GLY A 477 -1.34 -18.45 26.67
CA GLY A 477 -1.12 -17.05 26.22
C GLY A 477 -1.01 -16.05 27.38
N GLN A 478 -0.18 -14.99 27.24
CA GLN A 478 0.15 -14.02 28.29
C GLN A 478 -1.00 -13.07 28.70
N THR A 479 -0.86 -12.52 29.92
CA THR A 479 -1.89 -12.04 30.86
C THR A 479 -2.28 -10.55 30.77
N THR A 480 -3.54 -10.24 31.13
CA THR A 480 -3.94 -9.08 31.99
C THR A 480 -5.38 -9.26 32.54
N GLY A 481 -5.54 -9.79 33.77
CA GLY A 481 -6.76 -9.71 34.60
C GLY A 481 -8.04 -10.45 34.15
N ILE A 482 -8.77 -11.07 35.09
CA ILE A 482 -10.03 -11.84 34.85
C ILE A 482 -11.19 -10.96 34.31
N GLY A 483 -11.14 -9.63 34.50
CA GLY A 483 -12.24 -8.71 34.21
C GLY A 483 -12.36 -8.18 32.77
N ASN A 484 -11.54 -8.62 31.82
CA ASN A 484 -11.62 -8.15 30.43
C ASN A 484 -11.76 -9.35 29.46
N ALA A 485 -12.95 -9.52 28.89
CA ALA A 485 -13.27 -10.64 28.02
C ALA A 485 -12.63 -10.47 26.63
N ALA A 486 -11.43 -11.04 26.45
CA ALA A 486 -10.87 -11.33 25.13
C ALA A 486 -10.91 -12.84 24.89
N ASN A 487 -11.17 -13.23 23.64
CA ASN A 487 -11.51 -14.60 23.19
C ASN A 487 -10.36 -15.64 23.31
N ASN A 488 -9.31 -15.35 24.07
CA ASN A 488 -8.08 -16.13 24.17
C ASN A 488 -7.50 -16.14 25.59
N LEU A 489 -8.33 -16.42 26.60
CA LEU A 489 -7.86 -16.65 27.96
C LEU A 489 -7.26 -18.06 28.08
N GLY A 490 -6.03 -18.17 28.59
CA GLY A 490 -5.46 -19.45 28.98
C GLY A 490 -6.07 -19.92 30.30
N GLY A 491 -6.99 -20.88 30.25
CA GLY A 491 -7.67 -21.42 31.43
C GLY A 491 -8.48 -22.67 31.13
N ILE A 492 -8.91 -23.37 32.18
CA ILE A 492 -9.81 -24.53 32.06
C ILE A 492 -11.23 -24.01 31.89
N VAL A 493 -11.84 -24.26 30.72
CA VAL A 493 -13.23 -23.92 30.45
C VAL A 493 -14.14 -25.10 30.77
N MET A 494 -15.11 -24.88 31.66
CA MET A 494 -16.16 -25.85 32.00
C MET A 494 -17.46 -25.39 31.31
N THR A 495 -18.05 -26.21 30.45
CA THR A 495 -19.29 -25.90 29.73
C THR A 495 -20.36 -26.93 30.05
N ALA A 496 -21.54 -26.46 30.45
CA ALA A 496 -22.71 -27.31 30.59
C ALA A 496 -23.37 -27.55 29.22
N ALA A 497 -24.05 -28.68 29.06
CA ALA A 497 -24.91 -28.91 27.90
C ALA A 497 -26.26 -28.22 28.13
N GLY A 498 -26.64 -27.29 27.24
CA GLY A 498 -27.90 -26.53 27.34
C GLY A 498 -27.88 -25.49 28.46
N SER A 499 -29.01 -25.33 29.17
CA SER A 499 -29.19 -24.36 30.27
C SER A 499 -28.85 -24.92 31.66
N GLY A 500 -27.99 -25.95 31.73
CA GLY A 500 -27.53 -26.57 32.98
C GLY A 500 -26.41 -25.80 33.67
N ALA A 501 -26.12 -26.13 34.94
CA ALA A 501 -25.01 -25.55 35.69
C ALA A 501 -23.64 -26.02 35.15
N ALA A 502 -22.69 -25.10 35.00
CA ALA A 502 -21.32 -25.39 34.60
C ALA A 502 -20.42 -25.45 35.83
N PHE A 503 -20.00 -26.66 36.23
CA PHE A 503 -19.26 -26.87 37.46
C PHE A 503 -18.12 -27.87 37.31
N MET A 504 -17.18 -27.81 38.25
CA MET A 504 -16.18 -28.84 38.49
C MET A 504 -16.49 -29.58 39.79
N ALA A 505 -16.23 -30.89 39.81
CA ALA A 505 -16.42 -31.70 41.01
C ALA A 505 -15.08 -31.89 41.75
N PHE A 506 -15.06 -31.52 43.03
CA PHE A 506 -13.96 -31.84 43.93
C PHE A 506 -14.37 -33.04 44.77
N HIS A 507 -13.74 -34.18 44.52
CA HIS A 507 -14.06 -35.43 45.20
C HIS A 507 -12.83 -36.00 45.89
N ARG A 508 -12.95 -36.25 47.19
CA ARG A 508 -12.07 -37.13 47.96
C ARG A 508 -12.77 -38.50 48.08
N PRO A 509 -12.34 -39.52 47.31
CA PRO A 509 -13.02 -40.82 47.26
C PRO A 509 -13.30 -41.39 48.64
N GLY A 510 -14.58 -41.70 48.90
CA GLY A 510 -15.04 -42.30 50.15
C GLY A 510 -15.11 -41.35 51.36
N VAL A 511 -14.79 -40.06 51.22
CA VAL A 511 -14.76 -39.10 52.33
C VAL A 511 -15.76 -37.95 52.12
N TYR A 512 -15.57 -37.17 51.05
CA TYR A 512 -16.39 -35.99 50.80
C TYR A 512 -16.27 -35.54 49.36
N ALA A 513 -17.38 -35.11 48.76
CA ALA A 513 -17.37 -34.43 47.49
C ALA A 513 -18.31 -33.22 47.49
N ALA A 514 -17.95 -32.23 46.70
CA ALA A 514 -18.78 -31.07 46.40
C ALA A 514 -18.53 -30.58 44.97
N TYR A 515 -19.54 -29.93 44.41
CA TYR A 515 -19.42 -29.17 43.17
C TYR A 515 -19.08 -27.71 43.49
N PHE A 516 -18.28 -27.09 42.62
CA PHE A 516 -18.00 -25.66 42.58
C PHE A 516 -18.14 -25.17 41.14
N GLY A 517 -18.95 -24.15 40.92
CA GLY A 517 -19.21 -23.67 39.56
C GLY A 517 -20.21 -22.55 39.45
N LEU A 518 -20.57 -22.22 38.21
CA LEU A 518 -21.70 -21.35 37.88
C LEU A 518 -22.97 -22.19 37.82
N ASP A 519 -23.96 -21.83 38.63
CA ASP A 519 -25.27 -22.49 38.60
C ASP A 519 -26.10 -21.99 37.41
N THR A 520 -27.28 -22.59 37.22
CA THR A 520 -28.24 -22.28 36.15
C THR A 520 -28.73 -20.83 36.14
N ASP A 521 -28.57 -20.08 37.23
CA ASP A 521 -28.87 -18.65 37.34
C ASP A 521 -27.64 -17.74 37.08
N ASN A 522 -26.55 -18.31 36.56
CA ASN A 522 -25.28 -17.66 36.26
C ASN A 522 -24.55 -17.08 37.50
N GLN A 523 -24.86 -17.54 38.71
CA GLN A 523 -24.13 -17.17 39.92
C GLN A 523 -23.21 -18.28 40.40
N TRP A 524 -22.07 -17.89 40.99
CA TRP A 524 -21.11 -18.83 41.56
C TRP A 524 -21.64 -19.49 42.83
N ALA A 525 -21.59 -20.82 42.90
CA ALA A 525 -22.11 -21.58 44.03
C ALA A 525 -21.31 -22.85 44.32
N VAL A 526 -21.48 -23.36 45.54
CA VAL A 526 -21.03 -24.69 45.98
C VAL A 526 -22.18 -25.53 46.52
N GLY A 527 -22.15 -26.84 46.29
CA GLY A 527 -23.16 -27.77 46.78
C GLY A 527 -23.07 -29.14 46.11
N GLY A 528 -24.07 -30.01 46.33
CA GLY A 528 -24.15 -31.33 45.70
C GLY A 528 -23.26 -32.39 46.37
N TRP A 529 -23.55 -33.67 46.08
CA TRP A 529 -22.92 -34.85 46.70
C TRP A 529 -22.94 -34.78 48.24
N SER A 530 -21.77 -34.93 48.88
CA SER A 530 -21.61 -34.97 50.34
C SER A 530 -21.85 -33.60 50.99
N ALA A 531 -21.81 -32.50 50.23
CA ALA A 531 -22.19 -31.17 50.71
C ALA A 531 -23.70 -30.96 50.87
N GLY A 532 -24.50 -31.97 50.49
CA GLY A 532 -25.96 -31.94 50.55
C GLY A 532 -26.59 -31.29 49.31
N ALA A 533 -27.89 -31.52 49.13
CA ALA A 533 -28.63 -31.01 47.97
C ALA A 533 -28.85 -29.48 48.00
N THR A 534 -28.52 -28.81 49.11
CA THR A 534 -28.71 -27.37 49.26
C THR A 534 -27.57 -26.59 48.62
N ARG A 535 -27.92 -25.74 47.65
CA ARG A 535 -27.02 -24.77 47.04
C ARG A 535 -26.57 -23.69 48.04
N ARG A 536 -25.29 -23.37 48.06
CA ARG A 536 -24.73 -22.23 48.82
C ARG A 536 -24.07 -21.23 47.86
N LEU A 537 -24.60 -20.02 47.84
CA LEU A 537 -24.13 -18.92 47.00
C LEU A 537 -22.76 -18.39 47.47
N ILE A 538 -21.88 -18.06 46.54
CA ILE A 538 -20.64 -17.32 46.79
C ILE A 538 -20.84 -15.89 46.28
N ALA A 539 -20.98 -14.93 47.19
CA ALA A 539 -21.12 -13.52 46.87
C ALA A 539 -19.75 -12.81 46.88
N PHE A 540 -19.52 -11.92 45.91
CA PHE A 540 -18.32 -11.07 45.82
C PHE A 540 -18.59 -9.68 46.42
N GLN A 541 -17.54 -9.00 46.90
CA GLN A 541 -17.61 -7.84 47.80
C GLN A 541 -18.38 -6.62 47.25
N ASP A 542 -18.51 -6.52 45.93
CA ASP A 542 -19.18 -5.48 45.15
C ASP A 542 -20.60 -5.86 44.67
N GLN A 543 -21.04 -7.09 44.96
CA GLN A 543 -22.35 -7.64 44.61
C GLN A 543 -23.24 -7.91 45.85
N ILE A 544 -22.86 -7.37 47.02
CA ILE A 544 -23.68 -7.38 48.23
C ILE A 544 -24.51 -6.08 48.24
N PRO A 545 -25.84 -6.12 48.02
CA PRO A 545 -26.69 -4.95 48.22
C PRO A 545 -26.48 -4.40 49.63
N ALA A 546 -26.49 -3.07 49.80
CA ALA A 546 -26.35 -2.43 51.12
C ALA A 546 -27.39 -2.89 52.17
N SER A 547 -28.40 -3.67 51.74
CA SER A 547 -29.44 -4.28 52.56
C SER A 547 -29.39 -5.81 52.62
N PHE A 548 -28.21 -6.44 52.56
CA PHE A 548 -28.11 -7.90 52.80
C PHE A 548 -28.44 -8.20 54.26
N PRO A 549 -29.52 -8.94 54.56
CA PRO A 549 -29.94 -9.19 55.93
C PRO A 549 -29.01 -10.22 56.55
N PHE A 550 -28.05 -9.77 57.35
CA PHE A 550 -27.36 -10.67 58.27
C PHE A 550 -28.38 -11.17 59.30
N PRO A 551 -28.41 -12.48 59.59
CA PRO A 551 -29.30 -13.03 60.60
C PRO A 551 -29.02 -12.30 61.92
N THR A 552 -30.08 -11.86 62.58
CA THR A 552 -30.07 -11.13 63.84
C THR A 552 -29.13 -11.78 64.85
N GLY A 553 -27.95 -11.20 65.03
CA GLY A 553 -26.93 -11.65 65.98
C GLY A 553 -25.51 -11.68 65.42
N GLY A 554 -24.87 -10.50 65.30
CA GLY A 554 -23.42 -10.35 65.48
C GLY A 554 -22.51 -10.61 64.28
N ILE A 555 -22.04 -9.50 63.69
CA ILE A 555 -20.63 -9.11 63.38
C ILE A 555 -20.67 -8.25 62.12
N THR A 556 -20.38 -6.95 62.28
CA THR A 556 -20.30 -6.01 61.15
C THR A 556 -18.93 -6.09 60.47
N TRP A 557 -18.88 -5.80 59.17
CA TRP A 557 -17.66 -5.83 58.33
C TRP A 557 -16.45 -5.07 58.92
N ASN A 558 -16.67 -4.05 59.77
CA ASN A 558 -15.62 -3.32 60.46
C ASN A 558 -14.91 -4.08 61.61
N GLN A 559 -15.39 -5.26 62.01
CA GLN A 559 -14.74 -6.12 63.01
C GLN A 559 -13.85 -7.22 62.39
N LEU A 560 -13.81 -7.34 61.05
CA LEU A 560 -12.97 -8.30 60.32
C LEU A 560 -11.66 -7.70 59.76
N LYS A 561 -11.43 -6.38 59.89
CA LYS A 561 -10.22 -5.68 59.41
C LYS A 561 -9.35 -5.11 60.54
N GLY A 562 -8.98 -5.95 61.49
CA GLY A 562 -8.07 -5.60 62.58
C GLY A 562 -6.70 -6.28 62.49
N VAL A 563 -5.98 -6.15 61.35
CA VAL A 563 -4.50 -6.04 61.20
C VAL A 563 -4.22 -5.33 59.88
#